data_AF-A0A0C1MUQ9-F1
#
_entry.id   AF-A0A0C1MUQ9-F1
#
_cell.length_a   1.000
_cell.length_b   1.000
_cell.length_c   1.000
_cell.angle_alpha   90.00
_cell.angle_beta   90.00
_cell.angle_gamma   90.00
#
_symmetry.space_group_name_H-M   'P 1'
#
loop_
_entity.id
_entity.type
_entity.pdbx_description
1 polymer ?
#
loop_
_entity_poly.entity_id
_entity_poly.type
_entity_poly.pdbx_seq_one_letter_code
_entity_poly.pdbx_strand_id
1 'polypeptide(L)'
;MAYLIDELKLEKIYLKSYHTFGRYKFNVDTFLDKPGISRHHAIIEYTNDNWLIRDVSTNGIWINDRKIDKNLPYQLSENDKIDFAAPGQNSFVVGSLNANCQYFVSQNNRKNVIEIENQMLLPNEEEPSHIVYYDALLNYWFLEDLNTSDRQALIDGGITSLFGEQWLFFCAGISTMTKHLEQQPAVKPLALSFAVSLDEEKTELSLHVEGLEFNLGSRSHHYLLLLLARTRIEDKQAGLDPESQGWVYREDLAKQLGVQMNHMNIMVHRARKQLSEACPDKAPEAGYIIETNNGQLRLNCQDVTILKGAQLETRMSL
;
A
#
# COMPACT_ATOMS: atom_id res chain seq x y z
N MET A 1 -11.26 -7.18 -7.27
CA MET A 1 -11.17 -6.29 -8.45
C MET A 1 -12.51 -6.12 -9.14
N ALA A 2 -12.96 -4.87 -9.33
CA ALA A 2 -14.19 -4.57 -10.04
C ALA A 2 -13.97 -4.46 -11.56
N TYR A 3 -14.78 -5.16 -12.35
CA TYR A 3 -14.67 -5.13 -13.80
C TYR A 3 -15.99 -5.47 -14.50
N LEU A 4 -16.13 -4.93 -15.72
CA LEU A 4 -17.15 -5.32 -16.68
C LEU A 4 -16.56 -6.24 -17.75
N ILE A 5 -17.41 -7.03 -18.40
CA ILE A 5 -17.07 -7.85 -19.56
C ILE A 5 -17.79 -7.25 -20.77
N ASP A 6 -17.04 -6.83 -21.79
CA ASP A 6 -17.59 -6.41 -23.09
C ASP A 6 -18.16 -7.64 -23.80
N GLU A 7 -19.48 -7.70 -24.03
CA GLU A 7 -20.12 -8.89 -24.65
C GLU A 7 -19.66 -9.12 -26.10
N LEU A 8 -19.23 -8.07 -26.80
CA LEU A 8 -18.81 -8.18 -28.20
C LEU A 8 -17.34 -8.58 -28.31
N LYS A 9 -16.48 -8.01 -27.47
CA LYS A 9 -15.02 -8.27 -27.51
C LYS A 9 -14.59 -9.43 -26.61
N LEU A 10 -15.44 -9.82 -25.65
CA LEU A 10 -15.11 -10.76 -24.59
C LEU A 10 -13.87 -10.33 -23.79
N GLU A 11 -13.72 -9.01 -23.62
CA GLU A 11 -12.61 -8.39 -22.90
C GLU A 11 -13.06 -7.82 -21.55
N LYS A 12 -12.18 -7.89 -20.55
CA LYS A 12 -12.39 -7.26 -19.25
C LYS A 12 -12.08 -5.77 -19.32
N ILE A 13 -12.97 -4.96 -18.77
CA ILE A 13 -12.80 -3.54 -18.55
C ILE A 13 -12.76 -3.31 -17.06
N TYR A 14 -11.57 -2.97 -16.57
CA TYR A 14 -11.37 -2.70 -15.15
C TYR A 14 -11.89 -1.31 -14.78
N LEU A 15 -12.62 -1.26 -13.67
CA LEU A 15 -13.28 -0.03 -13.21
C LEU A 15 -12.34 0.77 -12.31
N LYS A 16 -12.29 2.08 -12.52
CA LYS A 16 -11.68 3.02 -11.57
C LYS A 16 -12.68 3.31 -10.45
N SER A 17 -12.23 3.85 -9.33
CA SER A 17 -13.14 4.33 -8.27
C SER A 17 -14.16 5.34 -8.80
N TYR A 18 -13.77 6.12 -9.81
CA TYR A 18 -14.65 6.95 -10.63
C TYR A 18 -14.33 6.69 -12.10
N HIS A 19 -15.17 5.90 -12.77
CA HIS A 19 -14.97 5.45 -14.13
C HIS A 19 -16.02 6.01 -15.07
N THR A 20 -15.59 6.58 -16.18
CA THR A 20 -16.44 7.27 -17.13
C THR A 20 -16.53 6.53 -18.46
N PHE A 21 -17.74 6.44 -19.01
CA PHE A 21 -18.03 5.86 -20.32
C PHE A 21 -18.51 6.94 -21.26
N GLY A 22 -18.08 6.89 -22.52
CA GLY A 22 -18.65 7.76 -23.55
C GLY A 22 -17.88 7.78 -24.85
N ARG A 23 -18.29 8.69 -25.74
CA ARG A 23 -17.71 8.83 -27.08
C ARG A 23 -16.57 9.86 -27.15
N TYR A 24 -16.21 10.50 -26.04
CA TYR A 24 -15.14 11.50 -26.06
C TYR A 24 -13.80 10.89 -25.66
N LYS A 25 -13.12 10.26 -26.63
CA LYS A 25 -11.96 9.35 -26.48
C LYS A 25 -10.88 9.76 -25.46
N PHE A 26 -10.60 11.04 -25.28
CA PHE A 26 -9.52 11.52 -24.39
C PHE A 26 -10.01 12.00 -23.01
N ASN A 27 -11.32 11.99 -22.78
CA ASN A 27 -11.95 12.49 -21.56
C ASN A 27 -12.86 11.44 -20.90
N VAL A 28 -12.78 10.20 -21.36
CA VAL A 28 -13.47 9.06 -20.77
C VAL A 28 -12.50 7.92 -20.56
N ASP A 29 -12.76 7.11 -19.53
CA ASP A 29 -11.93 5.95 -19.22
C ASP A 29 -12.21 4.78 -20.18
N THR A 30 -13.49 4.58 -20.52
CA THR A 30 -13.93 3.64 -21.55
C THR A 30 -14.56 4.35 -22.73
N PHE A 31 -13.86 4.29 -23.87
CA PHE A 31 -14.30 4.85 -25.14
C PHE A 31 -15.27 3.92 -25.89
N LEU A 32 -16.44 4.45 -26.23
CA LEU A 32 -17.51 3.77 -26.96
C LEU A 32 -17.83 4.52 -28.25
N ASP A 33 -17.38 4.00 -29.39
CA ASP A 33 -17.50 4.68 -30.70
C ASP A 33 -18.80 4.33 -31.44
N LYS A 34 -19.94 4.82 -30.94
CA LYS A 34 -21.23 4.68 -31.63
C LYS A 34 -22.02 5.98 -31.65
N PRO A 35 -22.78 6.27 -32.72
CA PRO A 35 -23.58 7.50 -32.82
C PRO A 35 -24.55 7.73 -31.67
N GLY A 36 -25.13 6.66 -31.12
CA GLY A 36 -26.05 6.71 -29.99
C GLY A 36 -25.39 7.03 -28.64
N ILE A 37 -24.05 7.02 -28.56
CA ILE A 37 -23.33 7.26 -27.32
C ILE A 37 -22.97 8.75 -27.19
N SER A 38 -23.26 9.28 -26.00
CA SER A 38 -23.00 10.66 -25.61
C SER A 38 -21.50 10.84 -25.32
N ARG A 39 -20.99 12.08 -25.38
CA ARG A 39 -19.57 12.38 -25.07
C ARG A 39 -19.15 11.84 -23.70
N HIS A 40 -19.97 12.13 -22.69
CA HIS A 40 -20.02 11.46 -21.40
C HIS A 40 -21.40 10.84 -21.30
N HIS A 41 -21.48 9.54 -21.15
CA HIS A 41 -22.72 8.78 -21.25
C HIS A 41 -23.08 8.16 -19.91
N ALA A 42 -22.10 7.57 -19.23
CA ALA A 42 -22.29 7.00 -17.92
C ALA A 42 -21.11 7.27 -17.01
N ILE A 43 -21.38 7.24 -15.71
CA ILE A 43 -20.39 7.26 -14.66
C ILE A 43 -20.65 6.04 -13.80
N ILE A 44 -19.62 5.24 -13.54
CA ILE A 44 -19.63 4.19 -12.52
C ILE A 44 -18.70 4.66 -11.41
N GLU A 45 -19.20 4.74 -10.19
CA GLU A 45 -18.45 5.20 -9.04
C GLU A 45 -18.57 4.24 -7.86
N TYR A 46 -17.50 4.09 -7.09
CA TYR A 46 -17.49 3.36 -5.83
C TYR A 46 -17.65 4.36 -4.68
N THR A 47 -18.78 4.30 -3.97
CA THR A 47 -19.10 5.21 -2.86
C THR A 47 -19.92 4.51 -1.80
N ASN A 48 -19.67 4.80 -0.52
CA ASN A 48 -20.33 4.18 0.63
C ASN A 48 -20.36 2.65 0.53
N ASP A 49 -19.22 2.04 0.21
CA ASP A 49 -19.04 0.59 0.00
C ASP A 49 -19.88 -0.05 -1.11
N ASN A 50 -20.44 0.75 -2.02
CA ASN A 50 -21.29 0.29 -3.11
C ASN A 50 -20.81 0.82 -4.46
N TRP A 51 -20.92 -0.02 -5.50
CA TRP A 51 -20.73 0.40 -6.89
C TRP A 51 -22.05 0.93 -7.45
N LEU A 52 -22.05 2.19 -7.86
CA LEU A 52 -23.21 2.87 -8.41
C LEU A 52 -22.93 3.25 -9.86
N ILE A 53 -23.93 3.08 -10.73
CA ILE A 53 -23.93 3.63 -12.09
C ILE A 53 -24.93 4.77 -12.19
N ARG A 54 -24.55 5.82 -12.92
CA ARG A 54 -25.38 6.99 -13.18
C ARG A 54 -25.47 7.26 -14.67
N ASP A 55 -26.69 7.40 -15.17
CA ASP A 55 -26.97 7.82 -16.54
C ASP A 55 -26.88 9.35 -16.67
N VAL A 56 -25.91 9.84 -17.43
CA VAL A 56 -25.75 11.27 -17.79
C VAL A 56 -25.98 11.51 -19.28
N SER A 57 -26.52 10.52 -19.99
CA SER A 57 -26.62 10.50 -21.44
C SER A 57 -27.91 11.11 -22.00
N THR A 58 -27.97 11.20 -23.33
CA THR A 58 -29.19 11.59 -24.04
C THR A 58 -30.12 10.41 -24.31
N ASN A 59 -29.56 9.26 -24.68
CA ASN A 59 -30.35 8.11 -25.16
C ASN A 59 -30.72 7.12 -24.04
N GLY A 60 -29.96 7.12 -22.95
CA GLY A 60 -30.25 6.38 -21.74
C GLY A 60 -29.40 5.13 -21.55
N ILE A 61 -29.55 4.51 -20.38
CA ILE A 61 -28.92 3.24 -20.00
C ILE A 61 -30.01 2.24 -19.61
N TRP A 62 -29.82 0.98 -20.00
CA TRP A 62 -30.67 -0.13 -19.58
C TRP A 62 -29.86 -1.11 -18.75
N ILE A 63 -30.47 -1.59 -17.66
CA ILE A 63 -29.91 -2.64 -16.82
C ILE A 63 -30.94 -3.77 -16.75
N ASN A 64 -30.53 -4.97 -17.15
CA ASN A 64 -31.40 -6.15 -17.23
C ASN A 64 -32.73 -5.84 -17.98
N ASP A 65 -32.59 -5.27 -19.18
CA ASP A 65 -33.69 -4.82 -20.07
C ASP A 65 -34.59 -3.70 -19.52
N ARG A 66 -34.28 -3.14 -18.35
CA ARG A 66 -35.03 -2.02 -17.75
C ARG A 66 -34.25 -0.72 -17.86
N LYS A 67 -34.90 0.32 -18.40
CA LYS A 67 -34.30 1.65 -18.47
C LYS A 67 -34.18 2.21 -17.05
N ILE A 68 -32.98 2.67 -16.67
CA ILE A 68 -32.78 3.35 -15.39
C ILE A 68 -33.11 4.85 -15.50
N ASP A 69 -33.39 5.47 -14.37
CA ASP A 69 -33.66 6.90 -14.30
C ASP A 69 -32.39 7.73 -14.54
N LYS A 70 -32.55 8.79 -15.33
CA LYS A 70 -31.45 9.70 -15.64
C LYS A 70 -30.99 10.45 -14.39
N ASN A 71 -29.68 10.57 -14.21
CA ASN A 71 -28.99 11.23 -13.09
C ASN A 71 -29.25 10.65 -11.69
N LEU A 72 -30.05 9.59 -11.57
CA LEU A 72 -30.22 8.87 -10.31
C LEU A 72 -29.21 7.72 -10.24
N PRO A 73 -28.55 7.51 -9.08
CA PRO A 73 -27.66 6.39 -8.90
C PRO A 73 -28.46 5.09 -8.88
N TYR A 74 -27.99 4.11 -9.65
CA TYR A 74 -28.45 2.73 -9.60
C TYR A 74 -27.32 1.87 -9.00
N GLN A 75 -27.63 1.07 -7.98
CA GLN A 75 -26.64 0.17 -7.37
C GLN A 75 -26.46 -1.07 -8.26
N LEU A 76 -25.22 -1.28 -8.72
CA LEU A 76 -24.87 -2.45 -9.52
C LEU A 76 -24.82 -3.71 -8.68
N SER A 77 -25.22 -4.82 -9.29
CA SER A 77 -25.01 -6.19 -8.79
C SER A 77 -24.18 -7.01 -9.77
N GLU A 78 -23.46 -8.01 -9.28
CA GLU A 78 -22.76 -8.95 -10.16
C GLU A 78 -23.76 -9.65 -11.09
N ASN A 79 -23.35 -9.85 -12.34
CA ASN A 79 -24.17 -10.35 -13.45
C ASN A 79 -25.22 -9.38 -14.00
N ASP A 80 -25.30 -8.13 -13.51
CA ASP A 80 -26.12 -7.12 -14.18
C ASP A 80 -25.65 -6.94 -15.63
N LYS A 81 -26.60 -7.01 -16.56
CA LYS A 81 -26.36 -6.66 -17.97
C LYS A 81 -26.65 -5.18 -18.17
N ILE A 82 -25.65 -4.44 -18.63
CA ILE A 82 -25.69 -3.00 -18.90
C ILE A 82 -25.67 -2.76 -20.40
N ASP A 83 -26.68 -2.11 -20.94
CA ASP A 83 -26.74 -1.68 -22.33
C ASP A 83 -26.72 -0.15 -22.41
N PHE A 84 -25.82 0.38 -23.26
CA PHE A 84 -25.71 1.82 -23.48
C PHE A 84 -26.44 2.26 -24.76
N ALA A 85 -27.26 3.30 -24.64
CA ALA A 85 -28.09 3.93 -25.68
C ALA A 85 -29.30 3.14 -26.20
N ALA A 86 -29.25 1.80 -26.24
CA ALA A 86 -30.39 0.96 -26.61
C ALA A 86 -30.23 -0.48 -26.09
N PRO A 87 -31.31 -1.21 -25.77
CA PRO A 87 -31.25 -2.62 -25.36
C PRO A 87 -30.51 -3.49 -26.37
N GLY A 88 -29.65 -4.38 -25.87
CA GLY A 88 -28.83 -5.29 -26.67
C GLY A 88 -27.76 -4.61 -27.56
N GLN A 89 -27.47 -3.34 -27.34
CA GLN A 89 -26.39 -2.63 -28.02
C GLN A 89 -25.36 -2.11 -27.02
N ASN A 90 -24.08 -2.23 -27.39
CA ASN A 90 -22.96 -1.81 -26.54
C ASN A 90 -23.07 -2.43 -25.15
N SER A 91 -23.28 -3.75 -25.15
CA SER A 91 -23.66 -4.51 -23.97
C SER A 91 -22.44 -4.93 -23.16
N PHE A 92 -22.56 -4.78 -21.85
CA PHE A 92 -21.57 -5.18 -20.87
C PHE A 92 -22.23 -6.01 -19.78
N VAL A 93 -21.50 -6.97 -19.22
CA VAL A 93 -21.95 -7.72 -18.05
C VAL A 93 -21.05 -7.37 -16.87
N VAL A 94 -21.64 -7.10 -15.72
CA VAL A 94 -20.88 -6.91 -14.47
C VAL A 94 -20.25 -8.26 -14.09
N GLY A 95 -18.92 -8.35 -14.19
CA GLY A 95 -18.20 -9.59 -13.93
C GLY A 95 -17.88 -9.77 -12.45
N SER A 96 -17.26 -8.76 -11.83
CA SER A 96 -17.09 -8.70 -10.39
C SER A 96 -17.17 -7.26 -9.89
N LEU A 97 -17.60 -7.09 -8.65
CA LEU A 97 -17.65 -5.80 -7.94
C LEU A 97 -16.72 -5.75 -6.72
N ASN A 98 -15.79 -6.69 -6.60
CA ASN A 98 -14.86 -6.74 -5.46
C ASN A 98 -13.97 -5.48 -5.42
N ALA A 99 -14.14 -4.69 -4.35
CA ALA A 99 -13.42 -3.45 -4.06
C ALA A 99 -12.31 -3.60 -2.99
N ASN A 100 -12.05 -4.81 -2.49
CA ASN A 100 -11.11 -5.05 -1.39
C ASN A 100 -9.65 -5.11 -1.83
N CYS A 101 -9.39 -5.11 -3.14
CA CYS A 101 -8.05 -5.29 -3.69
C CYS A 101 -7.73 -4.18 -4.70
N GLN A 102 -6.51 -3.69 -4.65
CA GLN A 102 -5.90 -2.81 -5.66
C GLN A 102 -5.22 -3.65 -6.73
N TYR A 103 -4.87 -3.05 -7.85
CA TYR A 103 -4.23 -3.81 -8.92
C TYR A 103 -3.43 -2.94 -9.88
N PHE A 104 -2.38 -3.54 -10.43
CA PHE A 104 -1.69 -3.05 -11.61
C PHE A 104 -2.16 -3.81 -12.85
N VAL A 105 -2.47 -3.08 -13.93
CA VAL A 105 -2.80 -3.66 -15.24
C VAL A 105 -1.75 -3.24 -16.27
N SER A 106 -1.08 -4.21 -16.88
CA SER A 106 -0.06 -3.91 -17.91
C SER A 106 -0.71 -3.23 -19.11
N GLN A 107 -0.08 -2.16 -19.59
CA GLN A 107 -0.50 -1.46 -20.80
C GLN A 107 -0.11 -2.22 -22.08
N ASN A 108 0.90 -3.09 -22.00
CA ASN A 108 1.29 -3.95 -23.12
C ASN A 108 0.36 -5.17 -23.24
N ASN A 109 -0.05 -5.74 -22.12
CA ASN A 109 -0.95 -6.90 -22.07
C ASN A 109 -1.98 -6.74 -20.95
N ARG A 110 -3.20 -6.33 -21.31
CA ARG A 110 -4.30 -6.12 -20.34
C ARG A 110 -4.78 -7.38 -19.60
N LYS A 111 -4.32 -8.57 -20.01
CA LYS A 111 -4.56 -9.81 -19.27
C LYS A 111 -3.56 -10.02 -18.13
N ASN A 112 -2.42 -9.33 -18.17
CA ASN A 112 -1.43 -9.37 -17.10
C ASN A 112 -1.84 -8.38 -16.01
N VAL A 113 -2.25 -8.92 -14.87
CA VAL A 113 -2.76 -8.18 -13.72
C VAL A 113 -2.03 -8.65 -12.47
N ILE A 114 -1.55 -7.68 -11.69
CA ILE A 114 -0.99 -7.93 -10.36
C ILE A 114 -2.03 -7.45 -9.36
N GLU A 115 -2.60 -8.38 -8.60
CA GLU A 115 -3.53 -8.07 -7.51
C GLU A 115 -2.76 -7.73 -6.24
N ILE A 116 -3.23 -6.71 -5.53
CA ILE A 116 -2.57 -6.12 -4.37
C ILE A 116 -3.63 -6.05 -3.27
N GLU A 117 -3.50 -6.91 -2.29
CA GLU A 117 -4.39 -6.91 -1.11
C GLU A 117 -3.72 -6.25 0.08
N ASN A 118 -2.40 -6.39 0.18
CA ASN A 118 -1.59 -5.97 1.31
C ASN A 118 -0.20 -5.53 0.81
N GLN A 119 0.67 -5.18 1.75
CA GLN A 119 2.09 -5.04 1.45
C GLN A 119 2.63 -6.30 0.74
N MET A 120 3.20 -6.12 -0.44
CA MET A 120 3.67 -7.20 -1.31
C MET A 120 5.01 -6.86 -1.97
N LEU A 121 5.89 -7.84 -2.05
CA LEU A 121 7.13 -7.78 -2.81
C LEU A 121 6.91 -8.13 -4.28
N LEU A 122 7.52 -7.35 -5.17
CA LEU A 122 7.31 -7.39 -6.61
C LEU A 122 8.64 -7.65 -7.35
N PRO A 123 8.68 -8.59 -8.33
CA PRO A 123 7.56 -9.38 -8.84
C PRO A 123 7.15 -10.54 -7.92
N ASN A 124 8.02 -10.98 -7.02
CA ASN A 124 7.78 -12.08 -6.08
C ASN A 124 8.71 -11.97 -4.85
N GLU A 125 8.57 -12.87 -3.87
CA GLU A 125 9.38 -12.91 -2.64
C GLU A 125 10.82 -13.43 -2.84
N GLU A 126 11.12 -14.13 -3.93
CA GLU A 126 12.43 -14.75 -4.17
C GLU A 126 13.44 -13.73 -4.74
N GLU A 127 13.03 -12.98 -5.77
CA GLU A 127 13.86 -11.96 -6.43
C GLU A 127 13.14 -10.61 -6.53
N PRO A 128 12.85 -9.96 -5.38
CA PRO A 128 12.12 -8.71 -5.36
C PRO A 128 13.00 -7.53 -5.80
N SER A 129 12.40 -6.67 -6.61
CA SER A 129 12.96 -5.39 -7.04
C SER A 129 12.19 -4.20 -6.49
N HIS A 130 10.90 -4.39 -6.19
CA HIS A 130 10.01 -3.35 -5.69
C HIS A 130 9.18 -3.87 -4.53
N ILE A 131 8.62 -2.94 -3.76
CA ILE A 131 7.58 -3.23 -2.78
C ILE A 131 6.42 -2.26 -2.98
N VAL A 132 5.20 -2.79 -2.93
CA VAL A 132 3.97 -1.99 -2.85
C VAL A 132 3.41 -2.10 -1.44
N TYR A 133 2.99 -0.98 -0.86
CA TYR A 133 2.43 -0.92 0.48
C TYR A 133 1.50 0.28 0.65
N TYR A 134 0.62 0.22 1.65
CA TYR A 134 -0.25 1.31 2.04
C TYR A 134 0.34 2.05 3.24
N ASP A 135 0.51 3.38 3.12
CA ASP A 135 0.91 4.24 4.24
C ASP A 135 -0.36 4.81 4.89
N ALA A 136 -0.66 4.35 6.11
CA ALA A 136 -1.87 4.73 6.83
C ALA A 136 -1.88 6.20 7.27
N LEU A 137 -0.72 6.79 7.56
CA LEU A 137 -0.59 8.18 7.97
C LEU A 137 -0.84 9.12 6.80
N LEU A 138 -0.25 8.81 5.64
CA LEU A 138 -0.44 9.60 4.42
C LEU A 138 -1.73 9.24 3.68
N ASN A 139 -2.34 8.10 4.00
CA ASN A 139 -3.54 7.57 3.37
C ASN A 139 -3.36 7.35 1.85
N TYR A 140 -2.16 6.88 1.45
CA TYR A 140 -1.79 6.60 0.06
C TYR A 140 -1.13 5.24 -0.08
N TRP A 141 -1.33 4.62 -1.24
CA TRP A 141 -0.50 3.52 -1.69
C TRP A 141 0.83 4.06 -2.22
N PHE A 142 1.92 3.37 -1.92
CA PHE A 142 3.26 3.66 -2.40
C PHE A 142 3.86 2.47 -3.11
N LEU A 143 4.66 2.77 -4.13
CA LEU A 143 5.57 1.85 -4.77
C LEU A 143 6.99 2.32 -4.50
N GLU A 144 7.84 1.44 -3.97
CA GLU A 144 9.24 1.75 -3.63
C GLU A 144 10.18 0.79 -4.37
N ASP A 145 11.21 1.33 -5.02
CA ASP A 145 12.31 0.56 -5.62
C ASP A 145 13.25 0.12 -4.48
N LEU A 146 13.45 -1.18 -4.34
CA LEU A 146 14.26 -1.74 -3.25
C LEU A 146 15.77 -1.56 -3.46
N ASN A 147 16.23 -1.19 -4.65
CA ASN A 147 17.63 -0.93 -4.93
C ASN A 147 17.98 0.54 -4.68
N THR A 148 17.15 1.48 -5.16
CA THR A 148 17.41 2.92 -5.01
C THR A 148 16.76 3.53 -3.77
N SER A 149 15.77 2.86 -3.19
CA SER A 149 14.88 3.40 -2.14
C SER A 149 14.02 4.58 -2.60
N ASP A 150 13.89 4.78 -3.91
CA ASP A 150 12.99 5.78 -4.47
C ASP A 150 11.55 5.31 -4.31
N ARG A 151 10.69 6.18 -3.78
CA ARG A 151 9.26 5.89 -3.60
C ARG A 151 8.38 6.82 -4.41
N GLN A 152 7.32 6.26 -4.97
CA GLN A 152 6.30 6.96 -5.74
C GLN A 152 4.92 6.71 -5.12
N ALA A 153 4.15 7.79 -4.92
CA ALA A 153 2.74 7.67 -4.54
C ALA A 153 1.91 7.16 -5.73
N LEU A 154 1.07 6.16 -5.47
CA LEU A 154 0.18 5.56 -6.45
C LEU A 154 -1.21 6.22 -6.38
N ILE A 155 -1.69 6.66 -7.54
CA ILE A 155 -2.97 7.37 -7.69
C ILE A 155 -3.89 6.51 -8.57
N ASP A 156 -5.16 6.41 -8.21
CA ASP A 156 -6.15 5.65 -9.00
C ASP A 156 -6.23 6.15 -10.45
N GLY A 157 -6.06 5.23 -11.40
CA GLY A 157 -5.94 5.54 -12.83
C GLY A 157 -4.62 6.20 -13.25
N GLY A 158 -3.63 6.28 -12.36
CA GLY A 158 -2.28 6.74 -12.63
C GLY A 158 -1.41 5.66 -13.28
N ILE A 159 -0.44 6.09 -14.11
CA ILE A 159 0.52 5.20 -14.75
C ILE A 159 1.83 5.20 -13.95
N THR A 160 2.39 4.02 -13.72
CA THR A 160 3.72 3.83 -13.15
C THR A 160 4.58 2.93 -14.03
N SER A 161 5.91 3.07 -13.93
CA SER A 161 6.86 2.22 -14.63
C SER A 161 7.30 1.09 -13.72
N LEU A 162 7.03 -0.14 -14.11
CA LEU A 162 7.40 -1.35 -13.38
C LEU A 162 7.91 -2.40 -14.36
N PHE A 163 9.03 -3.04 -14.03
CA PHE A 163 9.65 -4.09 -14.85
C PHE A 163 9.96 -3.66 -16.30
N GLY A 164 10.28 -2.38 -16.51
CA GLY A 164 10.55 -1.83 -17.85
C GLY A 164 9.31 -1.65 -18.72
N GLU A 165 8.11 -1.78 -18.18
CA GLU A 165 6.85 -1.51 -18.88
C GLU A 165 5.93 -0.56 -18.10
N GLN A 166 4.88 -0.07 -18.75
CA GLN A 166 3.91 0.84 -18.16
C GLN A 166 2.73 0.05 -17.58
N TRP A 167 2.36 0.38 -16.34
CA TRP A 167 1.26 -0.23 -15.61
C TRP A 167 0.28 0.82 -15.15
N LEU A 168 -1.01 0.56 -15.33
CA LEU A 168 -2.08 1.41 -14.81
C LEU A 168 -2.47 0.89 -13.44
N PHE A 169 -2.38 1.74 -12.42
CA PHE A 169 -2.79 1.42 -11.06
C PHE A 169 -4.27 1.72 -10.89
N PHE A 170 -4.99 0.81 -10.22
CA PHE A 170 -6.38 1.00 -9.85
C PHE A 170 -6.57 0.73 -8.37
N CYS A 171 -7.39 1.56 -7.73
CA CYS A 171 -7.69 1.45 -6.32
C CYS A 171 -9.17 1.73 -6.07
N ALA A 172 -9.88 0.75 -5.52
CA ALA A 172 -11.23 0.93 -5.02
C ALA A 172 -11.17 1.40 -3.55
N GLY A 173 -11.62 2.63 -3.29
CA GLY A 173 -11.45 3.34 -2.01
C GLY A 173 -10.07 4.03 -1.94
N ILE A 174 -9.89 5.28 -1.51
CA ILE A 174 -10.71 6.26 -0.84
C ILE A 174 -10.72 7.46 -1.80
N SER A 175 -11.88 7.79 -2.40
CA SER A 175 -12.09 9.14 -2.93
C SER A 175 -11.65 10.11 -1.85
N THR A 176 -10.85 11.11 -2.20
CA THR A 176 -10.41 12.20 -1.31
C THR A 176 -11.62 12.87 -0.63
N MET A 177 -12.17 12.25 0.40
CA MET A 177 -12.72 12.98 1.52
C MET A 177 -11.55 13.81 2.00
N THR A 178 -11.66 15.12 1.86
CA THR A 178 -10.80 16.07 2.55
C THR A 178 -10.98 15.79 4.04
N LYS A 179 -10.24 14.81 4.57
CA LYS A 179 -10.15 14.59 5.99
C LYS A 179 -9.51 15.87 6.52
N HIS A 180 -10.30 16.60 7.29
CA HIS A 180 -9.79 17.63 8.18
C HIS A 180 -8.59 17.02 8.91
N LEU A 181 -7.46 17.72 8.92
CA LEU A 181 -6.25 17.28 9.62
C LEU A 181 -6.60 17.07 11.09
N GLU A 182 -6.95 15.84 11.46
CA GLU A 182 -6.99 15.43 12.84
C GLU A 182 -5.55 15.34 13.32
N GLN A 183 -5.34 15.88 14.52
CA GLN A 183 -4.04 16.00 15.15
C GLN A 183 -3.35 14.65 15.17
N GLN A 184 -2.06 14.64 14.81
CA GLN A 184 -1.20 13.46 14.94
C GLN A 184 -1.42 12.84 16.33
N PRO A 185 -1.80 11.56 16.40
CA PRO A 185 -1.98 10.89 17.68
C PRO A 185 -0.68 11.01 18.48
N ALA A 186 -0.81 11.33 19.77
CA ALA A 186 0.33 11.39 20.68
C ALA A 186 1.03 10.02 20.68
N VAL A 187 2.32 10.01 20.34
CA VAL A 187 3.16 8.81 20.31
C VAL A 187 3.17 8.21 21.71
N LYS A 188 2.66 6.98 21.85
CA LYS A 188 2.71 6.27 23.13
C LYS A 188 4.14 5.82 23.44
N PRO A 189 4.54 5.76 24.73
CA PRO A 189 5.84 5.25 25.10
C PRO A 189 5.93 3.76 24.74
N LEU A 190 6.78 3.45 23.75
CA LEU A 190 7.11 2.12 23.28
C LEU A 190 8.49 1.74 23.81
N ALA A 191 8.64 0.51 24.29
CA ALA A 191 9.92 -0.06 24.69
C ALA A 191 10.24 -1.34 23.92
N LEU A 192 11.53 -1.52 23.59
CA LEU A 192 12.04 -2.70 22.90
C LEU A 192 13.06 -3.45 23.77
N SER A 193 12.90 -4.76 23.86
CA SER A 193 13.84 -5.64 24.55
C SER A 193 14.45 -6.62 23.57
N PHE A 194 15.77 -6.59 23.44
CA PHE A 194 16.55 -7.50 22.60
C PHE A 194 17.21 -8.57 23.48
N ALA A 195 17.08 -9.83 23.08
CA ALA A 195 17.85 -10.93 23.63
C ALA A 195 18.73 -11.54 22.52
N VAL A 196 20.04 -11.39 22.68
CA VAL A 196 21.06 -11.73 21.68
C VAL A 196 21.86 -12.93 22.20
N SER A 197 22.08 -13.93 21.34
CA SER A 197 22.95 -15.05 21.69
C SER A 197 24.42 -14.61 21.83
N LEU A 198 25.25 -15.40 22.53
CA LEU A 198 26.66 -15.07 22.76
C LEU A 198 27.47 -14.96 21.47
N ASP A 199 27.13 -15.80 20.48
CA ASP A 199 27.67 -15.82 19.12
C ASP A 199 27.00 -14.84 18.16
N GLU A 200 25.98 -14.10 18.62
CA GLU A 200 25.15 -13.16 17.84
C GLU A 200 24.40 -13.77 16.65
N GLU A 201 24.32 -15.11 16.52
CA GLU A 201 23.56 -15.76 15.45
C GLU A 201 22.04 -15.64 15.63
N LYS A 202 21.57 -15.41 16.86
CA LYS A 202 20.16 -15.34 17.20
C LYS A 202 19.83 -14.04 17.92
N THR A 203 18.86 -13.31 17.38
CA THR A 203 18.33 -12.06 17.97
C THR A 203 16.82 -12.17 18.15
N GLU A 204 16.38 -12.27 19.39
CA GLU A 204 14.97 -12.22 19.78
C GLU A 204 14.56 -10.78 20.14
N LEU A 205 13.31 -10.45 19.83
CA LEU A 205 12.75 -9.13 20.08
C LEU A 205 11.41 -9.24 20.81
N SER A 206 11.26 -8.47 21.89
CA SER A 206 9.98 -8.24 22.58
C SER A 206 9.61 -6.76 22.50
N LEU A 207 8.35 -6.50 22.18
CA LEU A 207 7.74 -5.17 22.18
C LEU A 207 6.95 -4.98 23.47
N HIS A 208 7.15 -3.87 24.17
CA HIS A 208 6.39 -3.53 25.37
C HIS A 208 5.58 -2.25 25.17
N VAL A 209 4.26 -2.36 25.40
CA VAL A 209 3.29 -1.25 25.24
C VAL A 209 2.32 -1.27 26.41
N GLU A 210 2.21 -0.16 27.15
CA GLU A 210 1.26 -0.02 28.28
C GLU A 210 1.33 -1.18 29.30
N GLY A 211 2.54 -1.71 29.55
CA GLY A 211 2.77 -2.81 30.49
C GLY A 211 2.45 -4.22 29.96
N LEU A 212 2.03 -4.35 28.70
CA LEU A 212 1.92 -5.64 28.00
C LEU A 212 3.20 -5.95 27.25
N GLU A 213 3.57 -7.23 27.20
CA GLU A 213 4.69 -7.74 26.43
C GLU A 213 4.18 -8.56 25.23
N PHE A 214 4.72 -8.26 24.05
CA PHE A 214 4.46 -8.98 22.81
C PHE A 214 5.79 -9.57 22.31
N ASN A 215 5.91 -10.90 22.38
CA ASN A 215 7.09 -11.61 21.91
C ASN A 215 7.04 -11.75 20.37
N LEU A 216 8.01 -11.13 19.67
CA LEU A 216 8.12 -11.14 18.21
C LEU A 216 9.01 -12.28 17.68
N GLY A 217 9.54 -13.10 18.59
CA GLY A 217 10.40 -14.25 18.31
C GLY A 217 11.77 -13.85 17.77
N SER A 218 12.39 -14.77 17.02
CA SER A 218 13.68 -14.56 16.35
C SER A 218 13.49 -14.43 14.84
N ARG A 219 13.97 -13.35 14.25
CA ARG A 219 13.94 -13.08 12.80
C ARG A 219 15.22 -12.38 12.37
N SER A 220 15.62 -12.55 11.11
CA SER A 220 16.85 -11.93 10.58
C SER A 220 16.82 -10.41 10.67
N HIS A 221 15.67 -9.77 10.41
CA HIS A 221 15.51 -8.33 10.50
C HIS A 221 15.55 -7.74 11.92
N HIS A 222 15.55 -8.58 12.97
CA HIS A 222 15.77 -8.09 14.34
C HIS A 222 17.22 -7.67 14.56
N TYR A 223 18.19 -8.33 13.91
CA TYR A 223 19.59 -7.93 14.02
C TYR A 223 19.84 -6.55 13.40
N LEU A 224 19.11 -6.21 12.31
CA LEU A 224 19.12 -4.84 11.76
C LEU A 224 18.65 -3.81 12.79
N LEU A 225 17.55 -4.08 13.49
CA LEU A 225 17.04 -3.19 14.55
C LEU A 225 18.03 -3.08 15.73
N LEU A 226 18.69 -4.19 16.08
CA LEU A 226 19.71 -4.23 17.11
C LEU A 226 20.90 -3.33 16.77
N LEU A 227 21.38 -3.34 15.52
CA LEU A 227 22.46 -2.45 15.08
C LEU A 227 22.06 -0.97 15.21
N LEU A 228 20.87 -0.61 14.73
CA LEU A 228 20.35 0.76 14.88
C LEU A 228 20.19 1.17 16.35
N ALA A 229 19.75 0.25 17.20
CA ALA A 229 19.65 0.46 18.64
C ALA A 229 21.01 0.71 19.28
N ARG A 230 22.01 -0.14 19.00
CA ARG A 230 23.38 0.01 19.51
C ARG A 230 23.97 1.36 19.11
N THR A 231 23.90 1.74 17.84
CA THR A 231 24.40 3.05 17.38
C THR A 231 23.74 4.21 18.12
N ARG A 232 22.41 4.18 18.29
CA ARG A 232 21.72 5.24 19.03
C ARG A 232 22.15 5.31 20.51
N ILE A 233 22.34 4.17 21.15
CA ILE A 233 22.80 4.09 22.55
C ILE A 233 24.23 4.60 22.69
N GLU A 234 25.12 4.23 21.77
CA GLU A 234 26.51 4.70 21.72
C GLU A 234 26.57 6.23 21.54
N ASP A 235 25.80 6.77 20.60
CA ASP A 235 25.74 8.22 20.38
C ASP A 235 25.20 8.97 21.60
N LYS A 236 24.20 8.41 22.30
CA LYS A 236 23.69 8.97 23.56
C LYS A 236 24.76 8.93 24.66
N GLN A 237 25.51 7.84 24.77
CA GLN A 237 26.60 7.70 25.75
C GLN A 237 27.77 8.64 25.44
N ALA A 238 28.02 8.92 24.16
CA ALA A 238 29.00 9.91 23.71
C ALA A 238 28.53 11.37 23.90
N GLY A 239 27.27 11.58 24.31
CA GLY A 239 26.71 12.89 24.62
C GLY A 239 26.28 13.71 23.41
N LEU A 240 26.00 13.06 22.27
CA LEU A 240 25.42 13.72 21.10
C LEU A 240 24.02 14.25 21.42
N ASP A 241 23.57 15.26 20.68
CA ASP A 241 22.20 15.77 20.79
C ASP A 241 21.17 14.70 20.35
N PRO A 242 19.96 14.67 20.96
CA PRO A 242 18.95 13.66 20.65
C PRO A 242 18.54 13.57 19.17
N GLU A 243 18.65 14.68 18.42
CA GLU A 243 18.29 14.73 17.01
C GLU A 243 19.34 14.07 16.11
N SER A 244 20.62 14.13 16.50
CA SER A 244 21.75 13.55 15.76
C SER A 244 22.06 12.09 16.13
N GLN A 245 21.52 11.58 17.24
CA GLN A 245 21.77 10.19 17.69
C GLN A 245 21.14 9.14 16.76
N GLY A 246 21.90 8.11 16.42
CA GLY A 246 21.42 6.84 15.86
C GLY A 246 21.18 6.82 14.35
N TRP A 247 21.68 7.80 13.60
CA TRP A 247 21.55 7.85 12.15
C TRP A 247 22.65 7.04 11.46
N VAL A 248 22.25 6.03 10.69
CA VAL A 248 23.17 5.15 9.95
C VAL A 248 22.84 5.18 8.46
N TYR A 249 23.83 5.41 7.59
CA TYR A 249 23.63 5.32 6.14
C TYR A 249 23.27 3.90 5.71
N ARG A 250 22.33 3.77 4.77
CA ARG A 250 21.86 2.46 4.27
C ARG A 250 23.01 1.60 3.72
N GLU A 251 23.97 2.21 3.03
CA GLU A 251 25.13 1.52 2.47
C GLU A 251 26.01 0.91 3.56
N ASP A 252 26.18 1.63 4.67
CA ASP A 252 27.01 1.17 5.78
C ASP A 252 26.27 0.10 6.60
N LEU A 253 24.96 0.24 6.77
CA LEU A 253 24.13 -0.78 7.41
C LEU A 253 24.12 -2.08 6.61
N ALA A 254 23.97 -2.00 5.27
CA ALA A 254 24.02 -3.16 4.39
C ALA A 254 25.38 -3.89 4.47
N LYS A 255 26.49 -3.13 4.49
CA LYS A 255 27.84 -3.68 4.68
C LYS A 255 28.00 -4.37 6.05
N GLN A 256 27.55 -3.74 7.13
CA GLN A 256 27.62 -4.31 8.48
C GLN A 256 26.82 -5.60 8.61
N LEU A 257 25.65 -5.66 7.96
CA LEU A 257 24.81 -6.85 7.89
C LEU A 257 25.38 -7.93 6.96
N GLY A 258 26.31 -7.59 6.07
CA GLY A 258 26.83 -8.50 5.04
C GLY A 258 25.81 -8.86 3.97
N VAL A 259 24.83 -7.98 3.71
CA VAL A 259 23.74 -8.22 2.76
C VAL A 259 23.70 -7.17 1.65
N GLN A 260 23.02 -7.49 0.55
CA GLN A 260 22.75 -6.54 -0.53
C GLN A 260 21.73 -5.48 -0.09
N MET A 261 21.78 -4.29 -0.73
CA MET A 261 20.90 -3.16 -0.41
C MET A 261 19.41 -3.54 -0.45
N ASN A 262 19.01 -4.26 -1.50
CA ASN A 262 17.63 -4.75 -1.64
C ASN A 262 17.20 -5.63 -0.47
N HIS A 263 18.06 -6.55 -0.01
CA HIS A 263 17.77 -7.42 1.11
C HIS A 263 17.64 -6.66 2.42
N MET A 264 18.50 -5.66 2.65
CA MET A 264 18.40 -4.77 3.79
C MET A 264 17.07 -3.99 3.76
N ASN A 265 16.67 -3.46 2.61
CA ASN A 265 15.40 -2.76 2.47
C ASN A 265 14.19 -3.67 2.74
N ILE A 266 14.22 -4.92 2.27
CA ILE A 266 13.20 -5.93 2.63
C ILE A 266 13.16 -6.14 4.16
N MET A 267 14.32 -6.23 4.82
CA MET A 267 14.39 -6.37 6.28
C MET A 267 13.73 -5.18 6.99
N VAL A 268 13.94 -3.95 6.50
CA VAL A 268 13.26 -2.75 7.04
C VAL A 268 11.74 -2.88 6.90
N HIS A 269 11.23 -3.23 5.72
CA HIS A 269 9.79 -3.39 5.52
C HIS A 269 9.18 -4.54 6.32
N ARG A 270 9.91 -5.64 6.52
CA ARG A 270 9.48 -6.75 7.38
C ARG A 270 9.44 -6.34 8.85
N ALA A 271 10.43 -5.57 9.31
CA ALA A 271 10.45 -5.02 10.65
C ALA A 271 9.23 -4.09 10.89
N ARG A 272 8.99 -3.12 9.99
CA ARG A 272 7.83 -2.21 10.07
C ARG A 272 6.51 -2.98 10.13
N LYS A 273 6.32 -3.93 9.21
CA LYS A 273 5.11 -4.76 9.13
C LYS A 273 4.88 -5.55 10.42
N GLN A 274 5.91 -6.25 10.91
CA GLN A 274 5.79 -7.05 12.13
C GLN A 274 5.47 -6.19 13.35
N LEU A 275 6.06 -5.00 13.46
CA LEU A 275 5.80 -4.06 14.55
C LEU A 275 4.37 -3.50 14.50
N SER A 276 3.87 -3.14 13.30
CA SER A 276 2.48 -2.68 13.14
C SER A 276 1.46 -3.79 13.42
N GLU A 277 1.75 -5.03 13.04
CA GLU A 277 0.84 -6.18 13.25
C GLU A 277 0.86 -6.71 14.68
N ALA A 278 1.90 -6.41 15.47
CA ALA A 278 2.00 -6.85 16.86
C ALA A 278 0.95 -6.20 17.77
N CYS A 279 0.61 -4.92 17.52
CA CYS A 279 -0.29 -4.13 18.36
C CYS A 279 -1.20 -3.16 17.56
N PRO A 280 -1.98 -3.63 16.57
CA PRO A 280 -2.69 -2.73 15.64
C PRO A 280 -3.64 -1.76 16.35
N ASP A 281 -4.34 -2.23 17.38
CA ASP A 281 -5.33 -1.42 18.12
C ASP A 281 -4.71 -0.50 19.18
N LYS A 282 -3.48 -0.80 19.63
CA LYS A 282 -2.89 -0.16 20.82
C LYS A 282 -1.74 0.79 20.50
N ALA A 283 -0.95 0.49 19.47
CA ALA A 283 0.21 1.28 19.06
C ALA A 283 0.43 1.17 17.53
N PRO A 284 -0.50 1.71 16.70
CA PRO A 284 -0.32 1.74 15.24
C PRO A 284 0.98 2.44 14.81
N GLU A 285 1.50 3.36 15.62
CA GLU A 285 2.76 4.05 15.42
C GLU A 285 4.01 3.14 15.54
N ALA A 286 3.88 1.91 16.05
CA ALA A 286 5.01 0.99 16.20
C ALA A 286 5.68 0.65 14.86
N GLY A 287 4.93 0.64 13.75
CA GLY A 287 5.49 0.47 12.41
C GLY A 287 6.35 1.65 11.93
N TYR A 288 6.26 2.81 12.58
CA TYR A 288 6.94 4.05 12.22
C TYR A 288 8.17 4.34 13.11
N ILE A 289 8.55 3.45 14.02
CA ILE A 289 9.74 3.63 14.86
C ILE A 289 11.04 3.64 14.05
N ILE A 290 11.02 3.15 12.79
CA ILE A 290 12.16 3.23 11.89
C ILE A 290 12.02 4.47 11.02
N GLU A 291 12.79 5.49 11.37
CA GLU A 291 12.83 6.75 10.66
C GLU A 291 13.81 6.71 9.49
N THR A 292 13.53 7.54 8.50
CA THR A 292 14.34 7.70 7.29
C THR A 292 14.64 9.17 7.08
N ASN A 293 15.91 9.52 6.85
CA ASN A 293 16.31 10.88 6.49
C ASN A 293 17.50 10.81 5.52
N ASN A 294 17.39 11.40 4.33
CA ASN A 294 18.48 11.51 3.35
C ASN A 294 19.31 10.23 3.15
N GLY A 295 18.65 9.07 2.99
CA GLY A 295 19.33 7.78 2.81
C GLY A 295 19.88 7.16 4.11
N GLN A 296 19.65 7.78 5.26
CA GLN A 296 19.95 7.24 6.58
C GLN A 296 18.71 6.63 7.23
N LEU A 297 18.95 5.67 8.11
CA LEU A 297 17.96 5.00 8.94
C LEU A 297 18.27 5.23 10.41
N ARG A 298 17.23 5.30 11.23
CA ARG A 298 17.34 5.41 12.68
C ARG A 298 16.21 4.67 13.37
N LEU A 299 16.52 4.05 14.51
CA LEU A 299 15.51 3.53 15.43
C LEU A 299 15.07 4.62 16.43
N ASN A 300 13.91 5.22 16.20
CA ASN A 300 13.29 6.16 17.13
C ASN A 300 12.47 5.44 18.20
N CYS A 301 13.19 4.82 19.15
CA CYS A 301 12.60 4.22 20.34
C CYS A 301 13.21 4.87 21.59
N GLN A 302 12.37 5.11 22.59
CA GLN A 302 12.73 5.85 23.79
C GLN A 302 13.35 4.96 24.87
N ASP A 303 12.89 3.71 24.94
CA ASP A 303 13.36 2.73 25.90
C ASP A 303 13.80 1.46 25.17
N VAL A 304 15.09 1.15 25.28
CA VAL A 304 15.70 0.00 24.64
C VAL A 304 16.59 -0.72 25.64
N THR A 305 16.37 -2.03 25.78
CA THR A 305 17.19 -2.91 26.60
C THR A 305 17.82 -3.99 25.73
N ILE A 306 19.13 -4.19 25.85
CA ILE A 306 19.88 -5.21 25.10
C ILE A 306 20.54 -6.17 26.08
N LEU A 307 20.15 -7.44 26.01
CA LEU A 307 20.74 -8.55 26.75
C LEU A 307 21.59 -9.41 25.81
N LYS A 308 22.84 -9.71 26.17
CA LYS A 308 23.70 -10.67 25.47
C LYS A 308 23.93 -11.89 26.35
N GLY A 309 23.42 -13.04 25.91
CA GLY A 309 23.27 -14.22 26.77
C GLY A 309 22.37 -13.92 27.96
N ALA A 310 22.90 -14.06 29.17
CA ALA A 310 22.19 -13.74 30.42
C ALA A 310 22.61 -12.40 31.04
N GLN A 311 23.45 -11.61 30.36
CA GLN A 311 24.00 -10.37 30.88
C GLN A 311 23.40 -9.16 30.17
N LEU A 312 23.16 -8.09 30.93
CA LEU A 312 22.82 -6.79 30.37
C LEU A 312 24.04 -6.25 29.62
N GLU A 313 23.93 -6.11 28.30
CA GLU A 313 24.96 -5.49 27.46
C GLU A 313 24.88 -3.97 27.60
N THR A 314 23.71 -3.41 27.29
CA THR A 314 23.45 -1.97 27.40
C THR A 314 21.96 -1.68 27.48
N ARG A 315 21.61 -0.47 27.91
CA ARG A 315 20.24 0.03 27.92
C ARG A 315 20.19 1.54 27.75
N MET A 316 19.09 2.02 27.20
CA MET A 316 18.74 3.42 27.17
C MET A 316 17.28 3.55 27.59
N SER A 317 16.99 4.52 28.45
CA SER A 317 15.64 5.01 28.71
C SER A 317 15.71 6.54 28.65
N LEU A 318 14.63 7.20 28.23
CA LEU A 318 14.57 8.66 28.04
C LEU A 318 14.28 9.38 29.35
#